data_AF-A0A9X8VHY0-F1
#
_entry.id   AF-A0A9X8VHY0-F1
#
_cell.length_a   1.000
_cell.length_b   1.000
_cell.length_c   1.000
_cell.angle_alpha   90.00
_cell.angle_beta   90.00
_cell.angle_gamma   90.00
#
_symmetry.space_group_name_H-M   'P 1'
#
loop_
_entity.id
_entity.type
_entity.pdbx_description
1 polymer ?
#
loop_
_entity_poly.entity_id
_entity_poly.type
_entity_poly.pdbx_seq_one_letter_code
_entity_poly.pdbx_strand_id
1 'polypeptide(L)'
;AGDNIHPWIADNQTEESRQHWQQTLKNIEALKPQVVVPGHFLPGAAQTLASVHFTQKYLTTLEAELPKAKDSAALIEAMKKHYPTLKDESSLELSAKVLKGEMKWPQ
;
A
#
# COMPACT_ATOMS: atom_id res chain seq x y z
N ALA A 1 0.02 2.53 6.12
CA ALA A 1 -1.02 3.57 6.14
C ALA A 1 -2.13 3.15 7.09
N GLY A 2 -3.09 4.02 7.38
CA GLY A 2 -4.36 3.61 7.98
C GLY A 2 -5.14 2.71 7.03
N ASP A 3 -6.14 2.02 7.57
CA ASP A 3 -6.99 1.04 6.87
C ASP A 3 -8.12 1.64 6.01
N ASN A 4 -8.08 2.95 5.78
CA ASN A 4 -9.13 3.70 5.09
C ASN A 4 -8.65 4.53 3.89
N ILE A 5 -7.37 4.44 3.54
CA ILE A 5 -6.78 5.08 2.35
C ILE A 5 -5.89 4.12 1.58
N HIS A 6 -5.67 4.40 0.30
CA HIS A 6 -4.62 3.73 -0.46
C HIS A 6 -3.24 4.11 0.10
N PRO A 7 -2.38 3.12 0.45
CA PRO A 7 -1.00 3.41 0.81
C PRO A 7 -0.22 4.02 -0.36
N TRP A 8 0.65 4.98 -0.05
CA TRP A 8 1.61 5.56 -1.00
C TRP A 8 2.73 4.56 -1.29
N ILE A 9 2.77 3.99 -2.50
CA ILE A 9 3.77 2.99 -2.92
C ILE A 9 4.82 3.59 -3.86
N ALA A 10 4.63 4.82 -4.35
CA ALA A 10 5.57 5.45 -5.27
C ALA A 10 7.01 5.52 -4.74
N ASP A 11 7.19 5.53 -3.40
CA ASP A 11 8.50 5.50 -2.77
C ASP A 11 9.13 4.10 -2.66
N ASN A 12 8.36 3.03 -2.95
CA ASN A 12 8.78 1.63 -2.89
C ASN A 12 8.69 0.96 -4.27
N GLN A 13 9.46 1.49 -5.22
CA GLN A 13 9.37 1.15 -6.64
C GLN A 13 9.82 -0.28 -6.95
N THR A 14 10.80 -0.80 -6.20
CA THR A 14 11.36 -2.15 -6.42
C THR A 14 10.65 -3.20 -5.58
N GLU A 15 10.61 -4.44 -6.07
CA GLU A 15 10.10 -5.58 -5.29
C GLU A 15 10.84 -5.72 -3.96
N GLU A 16 12.17 -5.61 -3.96
CA GLU A 16 13.00 -5.66 -2.75
C GLU A 16 12.57 -4.61 -1.72
N SER A 17 12.31 -3.37 -2.13
CA SER A 17 11.86 -2.32 -1.20
C SER A 17 10.51 -2.64 -0.57
N ARG A 18 9.60 -3.28 -1.31
CA ARG A 18 8.29 -3.71 -0.81
C ARG A 18 8.39 -4.95 0.08
N GLN A 19 9.32 -5.86 -0.20
CA GLN A 19 9.64 -6.98 0.70
C GLN A 19 10.26 -6.51 2.02
N HIS A 20 11.16 -5.53 1.98
CA HIS A 20 11.69 -4.89 3.18
C HIS A 20 10.57 -4.24 4.00
N TRP A 21 9.63 -3.55 3.34
CA TRP A 21 8.48 -2.99 4.02
C TRP A 21 7.60 -4.06 4.68
N GLN A 22 7.33 -5.17 3.99
CA GLN A 22 6.64 -6.33 4.58
C GLN A 22 7.36 -6.85 5.83
N GLN A 23 8.68 -6.96 5.80
CA GLN A 23 9.48 -7.40 6.94
C GLN A 23 9.39 -6.40 8.10
N THR A 24 9.45 -5.10 7.83
CA THR A 24 9.28 -4.06 8.85
C THR A 24 7.91 -4.17 9.52
N LEU A 25 6.84 -4.40 8.75
CA LEU A 25 5.49 -4.58 9.30
C LEU A 25 5.41 -5.83 10.20
N LYS A 26 6.04 -6.94 9.80
CA LYS A 26 6.16 -8.15 10.64
C LYS A 26 6.93 -7.88 11.94
N ASN A 27 8.00 -7.10 11.87
CA ASN A 27 8.77 -6.72 13.06
C ASN A 27 7.92 -5.89 14.03
N ILE A 28 7.11 -4.95 13.53
CA ILE A 28 6.17 -4.17 14.36
C ILE A 28 5.18 -5.10 15.06
N GLU A 29 4.58 -6.05 14.35
CA GLU A 29 3.66 -7.03 14.93
C GLU A 29 4.32 -7.88 16.03
N ALA A 30 5.57 -8.31 15.82
CA ALA A 30 6.31 -9.11 16.79
C ALA A 30 6.59 -8.39 18.12
N LEU A 31 6.58 -7.05 18.14
CA LEU A 31 6.73 -6.25 19.36
C LEU A 31 5.46 -6.23 20.22
N LYS A 32 4.33 -6.80 19.75
CA LYS A 32 3.03 -6.82 20.45
C LYS A 32 2.61 -5.42 20.94
N PRO A 33 2.59 -4.40 20.07
CA PRO A 33 2.26 -3.04 20.48
C PRO A 33 0.81 -2.95 20.97
N GLN A 34 0.59 -2.15 22.01
CA GLN A 34 -0.77 -1.80 22.44
C GLN A 34 -1.41 -0.75 21.52
N VAL A 35 -0.60 0.13 20.94
CA VAL A 35 -1.02 1.21 20.05
C VAL A 35 -0.11 1.27 18.84
N VAL A 36 -0.70 1.47 17.66
CA VAL A 36 0.02 1.76 16.42
C VAL A 36 -0.61 2.99 15.79
N VAL A 37 0.14 4.09 15.66
CA VAL A 37 -0.35 5.29 14.99
C VAL A 37 0.17 5.28 13.54
N PRO A 38 -0.70 5.11 12.52
CA PRO A 38 -0.26 5.17 11.13
C PRO A 38 0.25 6.57 10.79
N GLY A 39 1.28 6.68 9.95
CA GLY A 39 1.79 7.99 9.53
C GLY A 39 0.83 8.79 8.63
N HIS A 40 0.01 8.10 7.84
CA HIS A 40 -1.00 8.68 6.96
C HIS A 40 -2.32 7.90 7.12
N PHE A 41 -3.41 8.61 7.43
CA PHE A 41 -4.75 8.05 7.61
C PHE A 41 -5.83 9.15 7.60
N LEU A 42 -7.08 8.78 7.32
CA LEU A 42 -8.24 9.66 7.54
C LEU A 42 -8.85 9.44 8.94
N PRO A 43 -9.62 10.40 9.48
CA PRO A 43 -10.35 10.21 10.74
C PRO A 43 -11.14 8.90 10.76
N GLY A 44 -11.06 8.19 11.89
CA GLY A 44 -11.72 6.88 12.07
C GLY A 44 -10.88 5.67 11.67
N ALA A 45 -9.66 5.84 11.16
CA ALA A 45 -8.74 4.71 10.94
C ALA A 45 -8.35 4.03 12.26
N ALA A 46 -8.12 2.72 12.22
CA ALA A 46 -7.69 1.98 13.39
C ALA A 46 -6.27 2.36 13.84
N GLN A 47 -6.09 2.68 15.12
CA GLN A 47 -4.77 2.94 15.73
C GLN A 47 -4.20 1.70 16.45
N THR A 48 -4.41 0.55 15.83
CA THR A 48 -4.03 -0.77 16.35
C THR A 48 -3.25 -1.54 15.28
N LEU A 49 -2.88 -2.78 15.58
CA LEU A 49 -2.29 -3.70 14.60
C LEU A 49 -3.15 -3.91 13.33
N ALA A 50 -4.45 -3.57 13.36
CA ALA A 50 -5.29 -3.60 12.17
C ALA A 50 -4.72 -2.79 11.00
N SER A 51 -4.12 -1.62 11.26
CA SER A 51 -3.46 -0.81 10.22
C SER A 51 -2.18 -1.45 9.67
N VAL A 52 -1.45 -2.21 10.50
CA VAL A 52 -0.28 -2.99 10.09
C VAL A 52 -0.72 -4.13 9.19
N HIS A 53 -1.68 -4.94 9.65
CA HIS A 53 -2.23 -6.07 8.91
C HIS A 53 -2.87 -5.63 7.59
N PHE A 54 -3.58 -4.49 7.60
CA PHE A 54 -4.12 -3.89 6.39
C PHE A 54 -3.02 -3.57 5.38
N THR A 55 -1.95 -2.89 5.80
CA THR A 55 -0.85 -2.53 4.91
C THR A 55 -0.15 -3.79 4.37
N GLN A 56 0.07 -4.82 5.21
CA GLN A 56 0.63 -6.10 4.76
C GLN A 56 -0.24 -6.76 3.68
N LYS A 57 -1.56 -6.84 3.91
CA LYS A 57 -2.51 -7.41 2.95
C LYS A 57 -2.56 -6.61 1.66
N TYR A 58 -2.51 -5.28 1.75
CA TYR A 58 -2.46 -4.39 0.60
C TYR A 58 -1.24 -4.68 -0.28
N LEU A 59 -0.05 -4.76 0.33
CA LEU A 59 1.19 -5.10 -0.37
C LEU A 59 1.14 -6.49 -1.00
N THR A 60 0.62 -7.50 -0.29
CA THR A 60 0.43 -8.85 -0.86
C THR A 60 -0.50 -8.84 -2.07
N THR A 61 -1.59 -8.07 -2.02
CA THR A 61 -2.52 -7.94 -3.14
C THR A 61 -1.86 -7.23 -4.32
N LEU A 62 -1.11 -6.15 -4.03
CA LEU A 62 -0.38 -5.41 -5.04
C LEU A 62 0.64 -6.29 -5.76
N GLU A 63 1.46 -7.07 -5.05
CA GLU A 63 2.42 -7.99 -5.68
C GLU A 63 1.72 -9.04 -6.57
N ALA A 64 0.52 -9.48 -6.19
CA ALA A 64 -0.25 -10.43 -6.99
C ALA A 64 -0.84 -9.80 -8.26
N GLU A 65 -1.22 -8.52 -8.24
CA GLU A 65 -1.83 -7.83 -9.38
C GLU A 65 -0.80 -7.17 -10.31
N LEU A 66 0.34 -6.72 -9.79
CA LEU A 66 1.42 -6.06 -10.55
C LEU A 66 1.85 -6.79 -11.84
N PRO A 67 2.13 -8.11 -11.83
CA PRO A 67 2.52 -8.83 -13.04
C PRO A 67 1.35 -9.09 -14.01
N LYS A 68 0.10 -9.01 -13.53
CA LYS A 68 -1.11 -9.19 -14.36
C LYS A 68 -1.50 -7.92 -15.09
N ALA A 69 -1.25 -6.76 -14.48
CA ALA A 69 -1.59 -5.46 -15.04
C ALA A 69 -0.60 -5.07 -16.15
N LYS A 70 -1.12 -4.75 -17.34
CA LYS A 70 -0.29 -4.29 -18.46
C LYS A 70 0.27 -2.88 -18.23
N ASP A 71 -0.55 -2.00 -17.68
CA ASP A 71 -0.31 -0.56 -17.52
C ASP A 71 -0.90 -0.08 -16.18
N SER A 72 -0.72 1.20 -15.86
CA SER A 72 -1.20 1.79 -14.62
C SER A 72 -2.72 1.75 -14.52
N ALA A 73 -3.44 1.95 -15.63
CA ALA A 73 -4.90 1.90 -15.67
C ALA A 73 -5.42 0.52 -15.23
N ALA A 74 -4.87 -0.56 -15.80
CA ALA A 74 -5.21 -1.93 -15.42
C ALA A 74 -4.91 -2.23 -13.95
N LEU A 75 -3.79 -1.71 -13.42
CA LEU A 75 -3.43 -1.88 -12.01
C LEU A 75 -4.38 -1.11 -11.08
N ILE A 76 -4.73 0.12 -11.43
CA ILE A 76 -5.70 0.95 -10.68
C ILE A 76 -7.04 0.23 -10.62
N GLU A 77 -7.55 -0.25 -11.76
CA GLU A 77 -8.82 -0.98 -11.80
C GLU A 77 -8.79 -2.25 -10.94
N ALA A 78 -7.71 -3.04 -11.01
CA ALA A 78 -7.55 -4.24 -10.19
C ALA A 78 -7.55 -3.91 -8.69
N MET A 79 -6.78 -2.91 -8.28
CA MET A 79 -6.70 -2.51 -6.88
C MET A 79 -8.01 -1.90 -6.37
N LYS A 80 -8.74 -1.12 -7.17
CA LYS A 80 -10.07 -0.61 -6.80
C LYS A 80 -11.11 -1.72 -6.64
N LYS A 81 -10.99 -2.83 -7.38
CA LYS A 81 -11.86 -4.01 -7.18
C LYS A 81 -11.61 -4.70 -5.85
N HIS A 82 -10.35 -4.83 -5.45
CA HIS A 82 -9.98 -5.40 -4.14
C HIS A 82 -10.30 -4.46 -2.98
N TYR A 83 -10.24 -3.15 -3.22
CA TYR A 83 -10.34 -2.11 -2.19
C TYR A 83 -11.33 -0.99 -2.59
N PRO A 84 -12.62 -1.29 -2.80
CA PRO A 84 -13.59 -0.35 -3.39
C PRO A 84 -13.97 0.83 -2.51
N THR A 85 -13.63 0.78 -1.21
CA THR A 85 -14.03 1.79 -0.22
C THR A 85 -12.88 2.68 0.24
N LEU A 86 -11.63 2.37 -0.14
CA LEU A 86 -10.49 3.19 0.24
C LEU A 86 -10.59 4.58 -0.40
N LYS A 87 -10.16 5.58 0.36
CA LYS A 87 -10.07 6.96 -0.12
C LYS A 87 -8.66 7.26 -0.61
N ASP A 88 -8.43 8.54 -0.96
CA ASP A 88 -7.16 9.02 -1.51
C ASP A 88 -6.72 8.24 -2.76
N GLU A 89 -7.61 8.22 -3.76
CA GLU A 89 -7.35 7.53 -5.03
C GLU A 89 -6.11 8.10 -5.76
N SER A 90 -5.76 9.38 -5.52
CA SER A 90 -4.53 10.00 -6.02
C SER A 90 -3.27 9.24 -5.63
N SER A 91 -3.21 8.70 -4.41
CA SER A 91 -2.10 7.86 -3.96
C SER A 91 -1.97 6.59 -4.80
N LEU A 92 -3.09 5.94 -5.13
CA LEU A 92 -3.11 4.76 -6.00
C LEU A 92 -2.72 5.12 -7.43
N GLU A 93 -3.29 6.18 -8.00
CA GLU A 93 -3.05 6.59 -9.38
C GLU A 93 -1.58 6.90 -9.65
N LEU A 94 -0.94 7.69 -8.77
CA LEU A 94 0.46 8.03 -8.90
C LEU A 94 1.35 6.81 -8.68
N SER A 95 1.10 6.06 -7.61
CA SER A 95 1.86 4.83 -7.32
C SER A 95 1.81 3.85 -8.48
N ALA A 96 0.65 3.67 -9.12
CA ALA A 96 0.50 2.77 -10.25
C ALA A 96 1.33 3.23 -11.47
N LYS A 97 1.32 4.53 -11.80
CA LYS A 97 2.14 5.07 -12.90
C LYS A 97 3.63 4.86 -12.65
N VAL A 98 4.07 5.03 -11.40
CA VAL A 98 5.46 4.81 -11.02
C VAL A 98 5.84 3.33 -11.12
N LEU A 99 5.05 2.44 -10.52
CA LEU A 99 5.31 0.99 -10.54
C LEU A 99 5.27 0.38 -11.94
N LYS A 100 4.50 0.98 -12.86
CA LYS A 100 4.43 0.56 -14.27
C LYS A 100 5.45 1.28 -15.17
N GLY A 101 6.29 2.14 -14.61
CA GLY A 101 7.34 2.86 -15.36
C GLY A 101 6.82 3.96 -16.27
N GLU A 102 5.55 4.33 -16.16
CA GLU A 102 4.90 5.40 -16.94
C GLU A 102 5.20 6.79 -16.37
N MET A 103 5.66 6.86 -15.13
CA MET A 103 6.11 8.08 -14.46
C MET A 103 7.43 7.83 -13.74
N LYS A 104 8.39 8.73 -13.93
CA LYS A 104 9.60 8.77 -13.10
C LYS A 104 9.28 9.47 -11.79
N TRP A 105 9.62 8.83 -10.68
CA TRP A 105 9.46 9.38 -9.34
C TRP A 105 10.82 9.44 -8.64
N PRO A 106 11.18 10.59 -8.02
CA PRO A 106 12.46 10.70 -7.34
C PRO A 106 12.55 9.70 -6.17
N GLN A 107 13.76 9.20 -5.96
CA GLN A 107 14.19 8.37 -4.84
C GLN A 107 15.42 9.02 -4.23
#